data_AF-A0A3M1XK56-F1
#
_entry.id   AF-A0A3M1XK56-F1
#
_cell.length_a   1.000
_cell.length_b   1.000
_cell.length_c   1.000
_cell.angle_alpha   90.00
_cell.angle_beta   90.00
_cell.angle_gamma   90.00
#
_symmetry.space_group_name_H-M   'P 1'
#
loop_
_entity.id
_entity.type
_entity.pdbx_description
1 polymer ?
#
loop_
_entity_poly.entity_id
_entity_poly.type
_entity_poly.pdbx_seq_one_letter_code
_entity_poly.pdbx_strand_id
1 'polypeptide(L)'
;MFRLARVALVAVLSLAFVWVGLCSGRPAFGEAKLPPEDQPPATLPPHPTSTAAPTATATPARLPASARVPILMYHYISEPPPGADRYRIDLSVAPQDFEQQLQYLAANGYTTISLYDLYAHLKLGRSLPPKPIVLTFDDGYRDHYEHAFPLLQKYGMRGTFFITTDFINFGNPNYLTWEMVKEMSAAGMDIESHARTHRDLRNRDFQFLVWEILGPIEQITAHTGKRPRFFCYPSGRYDDAVIRMLRSVQTWAAVTTEHGSVHTLANGMTWRRIRVHGRASLERFAATVRSAGGD
;
A
#
# COMPACT_ATOMS: atom_id res chain seq x y z
N MET A 1 27.50 -18.34 56.40
CA MET A 1 28.50 -18.05 55.35
C MET A 1 28.15 -16.70 54.73
N PHE A 2 29.10 -15.77 54.85
CA PHE A 2 29.15 -14.40 54.31
C PHE A 2 28.88 -14.37 52.79
N ARG A 3 28.33 -13.33 52.13
CA ARG A 3 28.58 -11.88 52.24
C ARG A 3 27.43 -11.10 51.56
N LEU A 4 26.95 -10.04 52.22
CA LEU A 4 26.26 -8.91 51.57
C LEU A 4 27.29 -8.09 50.77
N ALA A 5 26.88 -7.50 49.64
CA ALA A 5 27.59 -6.39 49.01
C ALA A 5 26.64 -5.17 48.92
N ARG A 6 27.02 -4.10 49.60
CA ARG A 6 26.44 -2.75 49.52
C ARG A 6 27.27 -1.89 48.57
N VAL A 7 26.55 -1.11 47.74
CA VAL A 7 26.75 0.30 47.36
C VAL A 7 28.12 0.75 46.81
N ALA A 8 28.10 1.32 45.60
CA ALA A 8 28.72 2.62 45.30
C ALA A 8 28.15 3.22 44.00
N LEU A 9 27.42 4.33 44.16
CA LEU A 9 27.04 5.27 43.10
C LEU A 9 28.23 6.20 42.86
N VAL A 10 28.74 6.29 41.64
CA VAL A 10 29.71 7.33 41.24
C VAL A 10 29.23 7.98 39.96
N ALA A 11 28.83 9.25 40.08
CA ALA A 11 28.62 10.16 38.98
C ALA A 11 29.97 10.75 38.54
N VAL A 12 30.23 10.77 37.23
CA VAL A 12 31.37 11.51 36.64
C VAL A 12 30.84 12.47 35.59
N LEU A 13 30.86 13.75 35.95
CA LEU A 13 30.82 14.92 35.07
C LEU A 13 32.24 15.20 34.57
N SER A 14 32.44 15.49 33.28
CA SER A 14 33.59 16.24 32.72
C SER A 14 33.35 16.52 31.23
N LEU A 15 32.87 17.72 30.89
CA LEU A 15 33.60 18.82 30.24
C LEU A 15 34.10 18.56 28.80
N ALA A 16 33.43 19.23 27.86
CA ALA A 16 33.89 19.46 26.49
C ALA A 16 35.00 20.53 26.46
N PHE A 17 36.10 20.25 25.76
CA PHE A 17 37.11 21.24 25.39
C PHE A 17 37.12 21.41 23.87
N VAL A 18 36.81 22.63 23.43
CA VAL A 18 37.00 23.13 22.07
C VAL A 18 38.47 23.56 21.94
N TRP A 19 39.18 23.03 20.94
CA TRP A 19 40.54 23.45 20.60
C TRP A 19 40.49 24.34 19.35
N VAL A 20 40.85 25.61 19.51
CA VAL A 20 41.16 26.56 18.43
C VAL A 20 42.68 26.67 18.36
N GLY A 21 43.30 26.16 17.30
CA GLY A 21 44.73 26.28 17.03
C GLY A 21 45.00 27.36 15.99
N LEU A 22 45.65 28.45 16.41
CA LEU A 22 46.06 29.59 15.59
C LEU A 22 47.47 29.38 14.99
N CYS A 23 47.67 29.99 13.82
CA CYS A 23 48.83 29.90 12.93
C CYS A 23 50.17 30.44 13.49
N SER A 24 51.29 29.85 13.06
CA SER A 24 52.56 30.58 12.90
C SER A 24 53.55 29.83 12.01
N GLY A 25 53.81 30.34 10.81
CA GLY A 25 54.91 29.92 9.93
C GLY A 25 55.18 31.00 8.87
N ARG A 26 56.32 31.69 8.99
CA ARG A 26 56.79 32.74 8.06
C ARG A 26 57.52 32.11 6.86
N PRO A 27 57.33 32.59 5.62
CA PRO A 27 58.28 32.38 4.55
C PRO A 27 59.20 33.59 4.35
N ALA A 28 60.43 33.32 3.90
CA ALA A 28 61.46 34.29 3.58
C ALA A 28 61.22 34.96 2.22
N PHE A 29 61.50 36.26 2.12
CA PHE A 29 61.42 37.05 0.89
C PHE A 29 62.74 36.98 0.12
N GLY A 30 62.67 36.54 -1.14
CA GLY A 30 63.70 36.79 -2.15
C GLY A 30 63.19 37.84 -3.15
N GLU A 31 63.98 38.87 -3.41
CA GLU A 31 63.69 39.87 -4.44
C GLU A 31 63.79 39.24 -5.83
N ALA A 32 62.66 39.15 -6.54
CA ALA A 32 62.61 38.80 -7.96
C ALA A 32 62.20 40.04 -8.78
N LYS A 33 63.08 40.41 -9.71
CA LYS A 33 63.00 41.55 -10.61
C LYS A 33 61.82 41.40 -11.59
N LEU A 34 60.98 42.43 -11.72
CA LEU A 34 59.81 42.42 -12.61
C LEU A 34 60.23 42.43 -14.10
N PRO A 35 59.63 41.59 -14.96
CA PRO A 35 59.80 41.67 -16.41
C PRO A 35 58.98 42.83 -17.03
N PRO A 36 59.30 43.27 -18.25
CA PRO A 36 58.63 44.40 -18.90
C PRO A 36 57.16 44.11 -19.24
N GLU A 37 56.37 45.17 -19.21
CA GLU A 37 54.92 45.16 -19.35
C GLU A 37 54.49 44.84 -20.80
N ASP A 38 53.89 43.66 -21.00
CA ASP A 38 53.26 43.27 -22.27
C ASP A 38 51.92 44.00 -22.41
N GLN A 39 51.76 44.80 -23.47
CA GLN A 39 50.47 45.39 -23.80
C GLN A 39 49.50 44.32 -24.33
N PRO A 40 48.24 44.30 -23.86
CA PRO A 40 47.27 43.32 -24.31
C PRO A 40 46.87 43.56 -25.79
N PRO A 41 46.67 42.51 -26.60
CA PRO A 41 46.21 42.66 -27.97
C PRO A 41 44.77 43.17 -28.02
N ALA A 42 44.43 43.89 -29.09
CA ALA A 42 43.08 44.40 -29.34
C ALA A 42 42.04 43.27 -29.38
N THR A 43 41.08 43.32 -28.46
CA THR A 43 39.92 42.42 -28.41
C THR A 43 38.95 42.70 -29.55
N LEU A 44 38.66 41.69 -30.37
CA LEU A 44 37.56 41.72 -31.33
C LEU A 44 36.20 41.70 -30.59
N PRO A 45 35.16 42.38 -31.12
CA PRO A 45 33.85 42.37 -30.50
C PRO A 45 33.22 40.96 -30.51
N PRO A 46 32.45 40.59 -29.47
CA PRO A 46 31.86 39.27 -29.38
C PRO A 46 30.82 39.05 -30.49
N HIS A 47 30.85 37.87 -31.12
CA HIS A 47 29.78 37.44 -32.02
C HIS A 47 28.50 37.14 -31.22
N PRO A 48 27.30 37.50 -31.71
CA PRO A 48 26.05 37.21 -31.03
C PRO A 48 25.87 35.69 -30.93
N THR A 49 25.90 35.17 -29.71
CA THR A 49 25.56 33.78 -29.43
C THR A 49 24.03 33.65 -29.47
N SER A 50 23.52 32.81 -30.37
CA SER A 50 22.09 32.48 -30.45
C SER A 50 21.62 31.94 -29.11
N THR A 51 20.81 32.71 -28.39
CA THR A 51 20.16 32.27 -27.15
C THR A 51 19.17 31.17 -27.53
N ALA A 52 19.37 29.96 -27.00
CA ALA A 52 18.40 28.88 -27.17
C ALA A 52 17.04 29.35 -26.64
N ALA A 53 15.99 29.22 -27.47
CA ALA A 53 14.63 29.51 -27.05
C ALA A 53 14.30 28.68 -25.80
N PRO A 54 13.64 29.27 -24.78
CA PRO A 54 13.26 28.53 -23.59
C PRO A 54 12.42 27.32 -24.00
N THR A 55 12.90 26.12 -23.67
CA THR A 55 12.11 24.89 -23.83
C THR A 55 10.81 25.08 -23.05
N ALA A 56 9.67 25.00 -23.74
CA ALA A 56 8.37 25.10 -23.11
C ALA A 56 8.32 24.17 -21.90
N THR A 57 8.20 24.75 -20.71
CA THR A 57 8.03 23.99 -19.48
C THR A 57 6.75 23.20 -19.64
N ALA A 58 6.82 21.86 -19.62
CA ALA A 58 5.65 21.03 -19.76
C ALA A 58 4.61 21.46 -18.72
N THR A 59 3.45 21.93 -19.19
CA THR A 59 2.30 22.19 -18.31
C THR A 59 2.08 20.94 -17.46
N PRO A 60 2.00 21.04 -16.12
CA PRO A 60 1.78 19.88 -15.28
C PRO A 60 0.56 19.14 -15.80
N ALA A 61 0.73 17.86 -16.16
CA ALA A 61 -0.38 17.05 -16.64
C ALA A 61 -1.50 17.11 -15.60
N ARG A 62 -2.72 17.46 -16.04
CA ARG A 62 -3.87 17.55 -15.14
C ARG A 62 -4.07 16.18 -14.50
N LEU A 63 -4.01 16.13 -13.17
CA LEU A 63 -4.27 14.90 -12.43
C LEU A 63 -5.68 14.38 -12.75
N PRO A 64 -5.87 13.05 -12.87
CA PRO A 64 -7.17 12.47 -13.14
C PRO A 64 -8.13 12.81 -12.00
N ALA A 65 -9.30 13.36 -12.34
CA ALA A 65 -10.32 13.72 -11.34
C ALA A 65 -10.98 12.47 -10.71
N SER A 66 -11.04 11.39 -11.47
CA SER A 66 -11.61 10.10 -11.07
C SER A 66 -10.98 8.97 -11.89
N ALA A 67 -11.07 7.75 -11.38
CA ALA A 67 -10.70 6.53 -12.08
C ALA A 67 -11.88 5.56 -12.05
N ARG A 68 -12.22 4.96 -13.20
CA ARG A 68 -13.17 3.86 -13.29
C ARG A 68 -12.38 2.55 -13.31
N VAL A 69 -12.30 1.89 -12.16
CA VAL A 69 -11.56 0.63 -11.96
C VAL A 69 -12.42 -0.33 -11.14
N PRO A 70 -12.78 -1.51 -11.67
CA PRO A 70 -13.44 -2.55 -10.89
C PRO A 70 -12.53 -3.01 -9.75
N ILE A 71 -13.02 -2.93 -8.51
CA ILE A 71 -12.37 -3.54 -7.34
C ILE A 71 -13.23 -4.73 -6.93
N LEU A 72 -12.79 -5.94 -7.28
CA LEU A 72 -13.50 -7.17 -6.99
C LEU A 72 -13.33 -7.56 -5.53
N MET A 73 -14.42 -7.93 -4.87
CA MET A 73 -14.49 -8.34 -3.48
C MET A 73 -14.82 -9.83 -3.40
N TYR A 74 -13.79 -10.62 -3.09
CA TYR A 74 -13.87 -12.03 -2.75
C TYR A 74 -13.84 -12.22 -1.25
N HIS A 75 -14.37 -13.35 -0.77
CA HIS A 75 -14.21 -13.80 0.61
C HIS A 75 -13.61 -15.20 0.57
N TYR A 76 -14.44 -16.25 0.59
CA TYR A 76 -13.95 -17.62 0.55
C TYR A 76 -13.65 -18.06 -0.88
N ILE A 77 -12.49 -18.70 -1.07
CA ILE A 77 -12.17 -19.44 -2.29
C ILE A 77 -12.27 -20.94 -1.98
N SER A 78 -13.45 -21.36 -1.55
CA SER A 78 -13.73 -22.74 -1.13
C SER A 78 -15.20 -23.08 -1.34
N GLU A 79 -15.46 -24.37 -1.54
CA GLU A 79 -16.83 -24.90 -1.50
C GLU A 79 -17.44 -24.65 -0.12
N PRO A 80 -18.70 -24.17 -0.05
CA PRO A 80 -19.37 -24.02 1.23
C PRO A 80 -19.58 -25.39 1.87
N PRO A 81 -19.36 -25.52 3.20
CA PRO A 81 -19.59 -26.80 3.88
C PRO A 81 -21.08 -27.18 3.86
N PRO A 82 -21.42 -28.48 4.03
CA PRO A 82 -22.80 -28.91 4.16
C PRO A 82 -23.53 -28.14 5.28
N GLY A 83 -24.74 -27.65 4.99
CA GLY A 83 -25.53 -26.86 5.93
C GLY A 83 -25.11 -25.38 6.07
N ALA A 84 -24.19 -24.91 5.24
CA ALA A 84 -23.82 -23.49 5.18
C ALA A 84 -25.06 -22.58 5.03
N ASP A 85 -25.05 -21.47 5.76
CA ASP A 85 -26.09 -20.46 5.63
C ASP A 85 -26.01 -19.72 4.28
N ARG A 86 -27.02 -18.89 4.00
CA ARG A 86 -27.08 -18.12 2.75
C ARG A 86 -25.88 -17.19 2.55
N TYR A 87 -25.27 -16.69 3.63
CA TYR A 87 -24.14 -15.76 3.53
C TYR A 87 -22.86 -16.52 3.19
N ARG A 88 -22.57 -17.63 3.89
CA ARG A 88 -21.45 -18.50 3.56
C ARG A 88 -21.54 -18.98 2.12
N ILE A 89 -22.73 -19.35 1.64
CA ILE A 89 -22.95 -19.74 0.24
C ILE A 89 -22.69 -18.57 -0.73
N ASP A 90 -23.27 -17.39 -0.47
CA ASP A 90 -23.11 -16.23 -1.36
C ASP A 90 -21.68 -15.68 -1.40
N LEU A 91 -20.90 -15.93 -0.35
CA LEU A 91 -19.51 -15.51 -0.20
C LEU A 91 -18.47 -16.55 -0.69
N SER A 92 -18.92 -17.73 -1.12
CA SER A 92 -18.09 -18.88 -1.51
C SER A 92 -17.88 -19.00 -3.01
N VAL A 93 -16.70 -18.65 -3.53
CA VAL A 93 -16.35 -19.02 -4.92
C VAL A 93 -15.57 -20.33 -4.90
N ALA A 94 -16.04 -21.35 -5.62
CA ALA A 94 -15.30 -22.61 -5.75
C ALA A 94 -13.92 -22.36 -6.40
N PRO A 95 -12.84 -23.07 -6.03
CA PRO A 95 -11.52 -22.88 -6.62
C PRO A 95 -11.51 -22.97 -8.15
N GLN A 96 -12.29 -23.89 -8.73
CA GLN A 96 -12.41 -24.08 -10.17
C GLN A 96 -13.12 -22.89 -10.85
N ASP A 97 -14.12 -22.32 -10.20
CA ASP A 97 -14.81 -21.12 -10.70
C ASP A 97 -13.91 -19.90 -10.61
N PHE A 98 -13.15 -19.77 -9.52
CA PHE A 98 -12.15 -18.71 -9.37
C PHE A 98 -11.07 -18.81 -10.46
N GLU A 99 -10.56 -20.02 -10.75
CA GLU A 99 -9.61 -20.22 -11.85
C GLU A 99 -10.20 -19.83 -13.21
N GLN A 100 -11.45 -20.21 -13.50
CA GLN A 100 -12.14 -19.78 -14.72
C GLN A 100 -12.28 -18.26 -14.82
N GLN A 101 -12.52 -17.58 -13.69
CA GLN A 101 -12.58 -16.11 -13.64
C GLN A 101 -11.21 -15.50 -13.96
N LEU A 102 -10.11 -16.01 -13.40
CA LEU A 102 -8.76 -15.53 -13.74
C LEU A 102 -8.42 -15.77 -15.21
N GLN A 103 -8.76 -16.94 -15.75
CA GLN A 103 -8.59 -17.26 -17.17
C GLN A 103 -9.38 -16.29 -18.06
N TYR A 104 -10.62 -15.99 -17.69
CA TYR A 104 -11.44 -15.01 -18.41
C TYR A 104 -10.78 -13.62 -18.40
N LEU A 105 -10.32 -13.15 -17.23
CA LEU A 105 -9.64 -11.86 -17.12
C LEU A 105 -8.41 -11.79 -18.02
N ALA A 106 -7.54 -12.81 -17.95
CA ALA A 106 -6.35 -12.90 -18.79
C ALA A 106 -6.69 -12.92 -20.30
N ALA A 107 -7.63 -13.77 -20.70
CA ALA A 107 -8.03 -13.92 -22.10
C ALA A 107 -8.71 -12.66 -22.69
N ASN A 108 -9.26 -11.79 -21.84
CA ASN A 108 -9.96 -10.57 -22.26
C ASN A 108 -9.12 -9.29 -22.02
N GLY A 109 -7.82 -9.43 -21.76
CA GLY A 109 -6.86 -8.33 -21.68
C GLY A 109 -6.93 -7.51 -20.40
N TYR A 110 -7.54 -8.03 -19.34
CA TYR A 110 -7.53 -7.36 -18.03
C TYR A 110 -6.16 -7.48 -17.39
N THR A 111 -5.69 -6.38 -16.81
CA THR A 111 -4.42 -6.34 -16.08
C THR A 111 -4.69 -6.09 -14.60
N THR A 112 -4.28 -7.04 -13.74
CA THR A 112 -4.42 -6.84 -12.30
C THR A 112 -3.45 -5.77 -11.80
N ILE A 113 -3.97 -4.76 -11.09
CA ILE A 113 -3.20 -3.72 -10.43
C ILE A 113 -3.41 -3.77 -8.92
N SER A 114 -2.51 -3.15 -8.16
CA SER A 114 -2.69 -2.97 -6.72
C SER A 114 -3.55 -1.75 -6.39
N LEU A 115 -4.05 -1.67 -5.15
CA LEU A 115 -4.65 -0.43 -4.64
C LEU A 115 -3.63 0.73 -4.59
N TYR A 116 -2.34 0.42 -4.45
CA TYR A 116 -1.26 1.41 -4.51
C TYR A 116 -1.16 2.05 -5.90
N ASP A 117 -1.29 1.26 -6.96
CA ASP A 117 -1.28 1.76 -8.35
C ASP A 117 -2.48 2.66 -8.60
N LEU A 118 -3.68 2.25 -8.16
CA LEU A 118 -4.89 3.06 -8.26
C LEU A 118 -4.77 4.38 -7.49
N TYR A 119 -4.26 4.34 -6.26
CA TYR A 119 -4.02 5.55 -5.48
C TYR A 119 -2.98 6.46 -6.14
N ALA A 120 -1.88 5.90 -6.64
CA ALA A 120 -0.83 6.66 -7.32
C ALA A 120 -1.31 7.26 -8.65
N HIS A 121 -2.21 6.59 -9.37
CA HIS A 121 -2.87 7.17 -10.54
C HIS A 121 -3.66 8.42 -10.16
N LEU A 122 -4.53 8.31 -9.15
CA LEU A 122 -5.36 9.43 -8.67
C LEU A 122 -4.53 10.58 -8.06
N LYS A 123 -3.48 10.24 -7.31
CA LYS A 123 -2.69 11.21 -6.53
C LYS A 123 -1.56 11.85 -7.33
N LEU A 124 -0.91 11.08 -8.21
CA LEU A 124 0.32 11.46 -8.90
C LEU A 124 0.19 11.44 -10.43
N GLY A 125 -0.96 11.02 -10.98
CA GLY A 125 -1.17 10.99 -12.42
C GLY A 125 -0.43 9.85 -13.13
N ARG A 126 -0.01 8.80 -12.41
CA ARG A 126 0.63 7.62 -13.03
C ARG A 126 -0.34 6.92 -13.96
N SER A 127 0.07 6.60 -15.17
CA SER A 127 -0.77 5.85 -16.11
C SER A 127 -1.10 4.46 -15.56
N LEU A 128 -2.33 4.01 -15.78
CA LEU A 128 -2.74 2.63 -15.55
C LEU A 128 -2.62 1.81 -16.84
N PRO A 129 -2.42 0.49 -16.75
CA PRO A 129 -2.49 -0.39 -17.91
C PRO A 129 -3.91 -0.39 -18.51
N PRO A 130 -4.08 -0.84 -19.77
CA PRO A 130 -5.40 -1.11 -20.32
C PRO A 130 -6.18 -2.10 -19.46
N LYS A 131 -7.51 -1.87 -19.35
CA LYS A 131 -8.45 -2.69 -18.56
C LYS A 131 -7.91 -3.05 -17.16
N PRO A 132 -7.58 -2.04 -16.34
CA PRO A 132 -7.07 -2.29 -14.99
C PRO A 132 -8.18 -2.90 -14.12
N ILE A 133 -7.81 -3.86 -13.28
CA ILE A 133 -8.73 -4.48 -12.31
C ILE A 133 -8.01 -4.74 -10.99
N VAL A 134 -8.69 -4.58 -9.87
CA VAL A 134 -8.14 -4.91 -8.54
C VAL A 134 -8.85 -6.13 -7.99
N LEU A 135 -8.10 -7.10 -7.48
CA LEU A 135 -8.63 -8.29 -6.80
C LEU A 135 -8.41 -8.13 -5.29
N THR A 136 -9.49 -8.10 -4.52
CA THR A 136 -9.43 -8.01 -3.05
C THR A 136 -10.07 -9.22 -2.39
N PHE A 137 -9.47 -9.69 -1.30
CA PHE A 137 -9.91 -10.85 -0.53
C PHE A 137 -10.04 -10.44 0.94
N ASP A 138 -11.23 -10.62 1.51
CA ASP A 138 -11.54 -10.19 2.88
C ASP A 138 -11.38 -11.32 3.90
N ASP A 139 -11.20 -10.94 5.16
CA ASP A 139 -11.12 -11.78 6.37
C ASP A 139 -9.80 -12.54 6.62
N GLY A 140 -9.07 -12.93 5.57
CA GLY A 140 -7.81 -13.68 5.69
C GLY A 140 -8.01 -15.17 5.94
N TYR A 141 -8.94 -15.80 5.22
CA TYR A 141 -9.19 -17.25 5.30
C TYR A 141 -7.99 -18.07 4.82
N ARG A 142 -7.85 -19.29 5.35
CA ARG A 142 -6.78 -20.21 4.96
C ARG A 142 -6.84 -20.59 3.48
N ASP A 143 -8.05 -20.64 2.91
CA ASP A 143 -8.27 -20.90 1.49
C ASP A 143 -7.69 -19.82 0.55
N HIS A 144 -7.39 -18.62 1.07
CA HIS A 144 -6.64 -17.60 0.33
C HIS A 144 -5.23 -18.08 0.00
N TYR A 145 -4.57 -18.78 0.92
CA TYR A 145 -3.24 -19.33 0.71
C TYR A 145 -3.30 -20.66 -0.06
N GLU A 146 -4.24 -21.54 0.28
CA GLU A 146 -4.30 -22.87 -0.31
C GLU A 146 -4.84 -22.90 -1.74
N HIS A 147 -5.68 -21.94 -2.12
CA HIS A 147 -6.37 -21.93 -3.41
C HIS A 147 -6.13 -20.64 -4.20
N ALA A 148 -6.37 -19.46 -3.60
CA ALA A 148 -6.27 -18.20 -4.34
C ALA A 148 -4.83 -17.87 -4.74
N PHE A 149 -3.91 -17.92 -3.78
CA PHE A 149 -2.50 -17.55 -3.94
C PHE A 149 -1.77 -18.33 -5.05
N PRO A 150 -1.79 -19.67 -5.10
CA PRO A 150 -1.11 -20.42 -6.17
C PRO A 150 -1.71 -20.15 -7.55
N LEU A 151 -3.03 -19.92 -7.64
CA LEU A 151 -3.68 -19.55 -8.90
C LEU A 151 -3.27 -18.15 -9.36
N LEU A 152 -3.23 -17.17 -8.44
CA LEU A 152 -2.74 -15.82 -8.77
C LEU A 152 -1.29 -15.87 -9.28
N GLN A 153 -0.42 -16.65 -8.63
CA GLN A 153 0.96 -16.86 -9.11
C GLN A 153 1.01 -17.52 -10.49
N LYS A 154 0.23 -18.58 -10.70
CA LYS A 154 0.13 -19.30 -11.99
C LYS A 154 -0.22 -18.36 -13.14
N TYR A 155 -1.09 -17.39 -12.90
CA TYR A 155 -1.54 -16.44 -13.92
C TYR A 155 -0.77 -15.10 -13.92
N GLY A 156 0.27 -14.95 -13.08
CA GLY A 156 1.03 -13.70 -12.97
C GLY A 156 0.18 -12.52 -12.47
N MET A 157 -0.86 -12.80 -11.71
CA MET A 157 -1.83 -11.83 -11.21
C MET A 157 -1.54 -11.41 -9.77
N ARG A 158 -1.92 -10.18 -9.43
CA ARG A 158 -1.77 -9.61 -8.10
C ARG A 158 -3.08 -9.64 -7.33
N GLY A 159 -3.01 -9.86 -6.02
CA GLY A 159 -4.13 -9.77 -5.10
C GLY A 159 -3.81 -8.92 -3.87
N THR A 160 -4.83 -8.26 -3.32
CA THR A 160 -4.79 -7.58 -2.03
C THR A 160 -5.60 -8.36 -1.01
N PHE A 161 -4.98 -8.79 0.08
CA PHE A 161 -5.59 -9.59 1.13
C PHE A 161 -5.77 -8.74 2.39
N PHE A 162 -7.02 -8.50 2.77
CA PHE A 162 -7.38 -7.80 4.01
C PHE A 162 -7.51 -8.83 5.13
N ILE A 163 -6.61 -8.79 6.10
CA ILE A 163 -6.54 -9.81 7.16
C ILE A 163 -7.04 -9.30 8.52
N THR A 164 -7.76 -10.15 9.23
CA THR A 164 -8.16 -9.91 10.64
C THR A 164 -7.11 -10.54 11.55
N THR A 165 -6.28 -9.73 12.21
CA THR A 165 -5.05 -10.25 12.79
C THR A 165 -5.24 -11.14 14.01
N ASP A 166 -6.31 -10.99 14.81
CA ASP A 166 -6.51 -11.87 15.97
C ASP A 166 -6.93 -13.30 15.57
N PHE A 167 -7.56 -13.49 14.40
CA PHE A 167 -7.82 -14.84 13.92
C PHE A 167 -6.52 -15.60 13.61
N ILE A 168 -5.50 -14.88 13.17
CA ILE A 168 -4.14 -15.40 12.92
C ILE A 168 -3.39 -15.58 14.25
N ASN A 169 -3.38 -14.54 15.11
CA ASN A 169 -2.61 -14.53 16.37
C ASN A 169 -3.03 -15.66 17.32
N PHE A 170 -4.31 -16.02 17.33
CA PHE A 170 -4.84 -17.10 18.16
C PHE A 170 -4.88 -18.46 17.46
N GLY A 171 -4.21 -18.59 16.31
CA GLY A 171 -4.00 -19.87 15.63
C GLY A 171 -5.29 -20.53 15.16
N ASN A 172 -6.29 -19.75 14.73
CA ASN A 172 -7.53 -20.33 14.21
C ASN A 172 -7.23 -21.07 12.89
N PRO A 173 -7.48 -22.39 12.81
CA PRO A 173 -7.09 -23.20 11.65
C PRO A 173 -7.84 -22.86 10.36
N ASN A 174 -8.92 -22.08 10.43
CA ASN A 174 -9.66 -21.63 9.25
C ASN A 174 -9.07 -20.36 8.60
N TYR A 175 -8.04 -19.77 9.21
CA TYR A 175 -7.42 -18.52 8.77
C TYR A 175 -5.94 -18.72 8.45
N LEU A 176 -5.36 -17.71 7.82
CA LEU A 176 -3.93 -17.69 7.52
C LEU A 176 -3.07 -17.81 8.80
N THR A 177 -1.85 -18.31 8.65
CA THR A 177 -0.79 -18.14 9.67
C THR A 177 0.13 -16.98 9.30
N TRP A 178 0.94 -16.49 10.24
CA TRP A 178 1.91 -15.44 9.93
C TRP A 178 3.00 -15.89 8.96
N GLU A 179 3.33 -17.17 8.92
CA GLU A 179 4.23 -17.78 7.94
C GLU A 179 3.63 -17.69 6.53
N MET A 180 2.35 -18.06 6.38
CA MET A 180 1.63 -17.92 5.10
C MET A 180 1.58 -16.45 4.65
N VAL A 181 1.25 -15.53 5.57
CA VAL A 181 1.21 -14.09 5.29
C VAL A 181 2.57 -13.55 4.81
N LYS A 182 3.66 -13.98 5.46
CA LYS A 182 5.04 -13.61 5.07
C LYS A 182 5.37 -14.07 3.65
N GLU A 183 5.05 -15.32 3.35
CA GLU A 183 5.30 -15.91 2.03
C GLU A 183 4.50 -15.19 0.93
N MET A 184 3.19 -14.99 1.13
CA MET A 184 2.34 -14.28 0.19
C MET A 184 2.86 -12.86 -0.06
N SER A 185 3.25 -12.15 1.00
CA SER A 185 3.83 -10.80 0.88
C SER A 185 5.16 -10.81 0.12
N ALA A 186 6.05 -11.77 0.40
CA ALA A 186 7.33 -11.90 -0.29
C ALA A 186 7.14 -12.22 -1.78
N ALA A 187 6.09 -12.96 -2.13
CA ALA A 187 5.70 -13.27 -3.50
C ALA A 187 4.97 -12.11 -4.24
N GLY A 188 4.82 -10.94 -3.59
CA GLY A 188 4.28 -9.74 -4.24
C GLY A 188 2.78 -9.52 -4.06
N MET A 189 2.11 -10.31 -3.21
CA MET A 189 0.75 -10.01 -2.78
C MET A 189 0.75 -8.86 -1.78
N ASP A 190 -0.29 -8.03 -1.81
CA ASP A 190 -0.44 -6.94 -0.84
C ASP A 190 -1.21 -7.45 0.38
N ILE A 191 -0.69 -7.20 1.57
CA ILE A 191 -1.32 -7.58 2.84
C ILE A 191 -1.76 -6.31 3.56
N GLU A 192 -3.06 -6.16 3.73
CA GLU A 192 -3.71 -4.96 4.25
C GLU A 192 -4.60 -5.30 5.45
N SER A 193 -5.11 -4.28 6.15
CA SER A 193 -5.82 -4.51 7.43
C SER A 193 -7.33 -4.66 7.27
N HIS A 194 -7.90 -5.66 7.95
CA HIS A 194 -9.34 -5.84 8.14
C HIS A 194 -9.77 -5.69 9.61
N ALA A 195 -9.17 -4.72 10.30
CA ALA A 195 -9.25 -4.58 11.75
C ALA A 195 -8.62 -5.75 12.52
N ARG A 196 -8.74 -5.70 13.85
CA ARG A 196 -8.11 -6.67 14.74
C ARG A 196 -9.01 -7.87 14.97
N THR A 197 -10.29 -7.63 15.26
CA THR A 197 -11.23 -8.69 15.66
C THR A 197 -12.47 -8.79 14.77
N HIS A 198 -12.53 -8.02 13.68
CA HIS A 198 -13.67 -7.97 12.75
C HIS A 198 -14.99 -7.49 13.41
N ARG A 199 -14.91 -6.74 14.53
CA ARG A 199 -16.09 -6.15 15.18
C ARG A 199 -16.61 -4.93 14.43
N ASP A 200 -17.90 -4.62 14.60
CA ASP A 200 -18.47 -3.34 14.16
C ASP A 200 -17.77 -2.19 14.91
N LEU A 201 -17.10 -1.34 14.14
CA LEU A 201 -16.26 -0.24 14.64
C LEU A 201 -17.07 1.02 14.97
N ARG A 202 -18.34 1.09 14.55
CA ARG A 202 -19.16 2.29 14.75
C ARG A 202 -19.58 2.46 16.20
N ASN A 203 -19.74 3.71 16.61
CA ASN A 203 -20.17 4.08 17.95
C ASN A 203 -19.28 3.44 19.04
N ARG A 204 -17.97 3.49 18.83
CA ARG A 204 -16.94 2.99 19.75
C ARG A 204 -16.07 4.14 20.26
N ASP A 205 -15.49 3.95 21.43
CA ASP A 205 -14.56 4.92 21.98
C ASP A 205 -13.21 4.92 21.23
N PHE A 206 -12.41 5.96 21.47
CA PHE A 206 -11.11 6.15 20.82
C PHE A 206 -10.13 5.01 21.12
N GLN A 207 -10.11 4.48 22.34
CA GLN A 207 -9.18 3.43 22.73
C GLN A 207 -9.48 2.13 21.99
N PHE A 208 -10.76 1.79 21.87
CA PHE A 208 -11.23 0.67 21.07
C PHE A 208 -10.82 0.83 19.59
N LEU A 209 -11.02 2.02 19.02
CA LEU A 209 -10.63 2.29 17.62
C LEU A 209 -9.12 2.20 17.40
N VAL A 210 -8.30 2.74 18.32
CA VAL A 210 -6.84 2.59 18.26
C VAL A 210 -6.45 1.11 18.29
N TRP A 211 -7.04 0.34 19.19
CA TRP A 211 -6.76 -1.09 19.33
C TRP A 211 -7.16 -1.90 18.09
N GLU A 212 -8.34 -1.63 17.52
CA GLU A 212 -8.85 -2.30 16.31
C GLU A 212 -8.13 -1.88 15.03
N ILE A 213 -7.64 -0.64 14.92
CA ILE A 213 -7.12 -0.10 13.66
C ILE A 213 -5.59 -0.03 13.65
N LEU A 214 -4.97 0.54 14.68
CA LEU A 214 -3.51 0.71 14.70
C LEU A 214 -2.79 -0.60 15.00
N GLY A 215 -3.32 -1.41 15.93
CA GLY A 215 -2.71 -2.68 16.32
C GLY A 215 -2.41 -3.61 15.14
N PRO A 216 -3.40 -3.92 14.27
CA PRO A 216 -3.18 -4.73 13.07
C PRO A 216 -2.14 -4.16 12.10
N ILE A 217 -2.10 -2.83 11.92
CA ILE A 217 -1.12 -2.18 11.05
C ILE A 217 0.30 -2.46 11.55
N GLU A 218 0.55 -2.31 12.85
CA GLU A 218 1.87 -2.60 13.45
C GLU A 218 2.21 -4.09 13.35
N GLN A 219 1.23 -4.98 13.58
CA GLN A 219 1.46 -6.44 13.47
C GLN A 219 1.80 -6.86 12.03
N ILE A 220 1.06 -6.38 11.03
CA ILE A 220 1.36 -6.68 9.62
C ILE A 220 2.72 -6.12 9.23
N THR A 221 3.04 -4.90 9.68
CA THR A 221 4.36 -4.27 9.44
C THR A 221 5.48 -5.13 10.03
N ALA A 222 5.34 -5.59 11.28
CA ALA A 222 6.34 -6.38 11.96
C ALA A 222 6.60 -7.73 11.28
N HIS A 223 5.57 -8.36 10.72
CA HIS A 223 5.71 -9.65 10.05
C HIS A 223 6.18 -9.53 8.61
N THR A 224 5.75 -8.51 7.87
CA THR A 224 5.99 -8.40 6.41
C THR A 224 7.05 -7.39 6.03
N GLY A 225 7.48 -6.52 6.94
CA GLY A 225 8.32 -5.35 6.65
C GLY A 225 7.62 -4.26 5.85
N LYS A 226 6.33 -4.43 5.51
CA LYS A 226 5.53 -3.49 4.71
C LYS A 226 4.39 -2.95 5.57
N ARG A 227 4.29 -1.62 5.67
CA ARG A 227 3.21 -0.99 6.41
C ARG A 227 1.94 -0.93 5.57
N PRO A 228 0.81 -1.53 6.01
CA PRO A 228 -0.48 -1.37 5.36
C PRO A 228 -0.86 0.10 5.16
N ARG A 229 -1.37 0.44 3.98
CA ARG A 229 -1.88 1.78 3.64
C ARG A 229 -3.35 1.76 3.26
N PHE A 230 -3.96 0.59 3.17
CA PHE A 230 -5.36 0.41 2.86
C PHE A 230 -6.07 -0.33 3.99
N PHE A 231 -7.36 -0.06 4.11
CA PHE A 231 -8.20 -0.66 5.13
C PHE A 231 -9.50 -1.16 4.51
N CYS A 232 -9.97 -2.33 4.95
CA CYS A 232 -11.29 -2.83 4.62
C CYS A 232 -12.15 -2.76 5.87
N TYR A 233 -13.32 -2.10 5.78
CA TYR A 233 -14.22 -1.99 6.93
C TYR A 233 -14.91 -3.33 7.21
N PRO A 234 -14.87 -3.86 8.45
CA PRO A 234 -15.67 -5.03 8.82
C PRO A 234 -17.14 -4.83 8.46
N SER A 235 -17.71 -5.76 7.68
CA SER A 235 -19.08 -5.68 7.15
C SER A 235 -19.40 -4.40 6.34
N GLY A 236 -18.39 -3.67 5.84
CA GLY A 236 -18.56 -2.41 5.11
C GLY A 236 -19.05 -1.23 5.97
N ARG A 237 -19.02 -1.35 7.30
CA ARG A 237 -19.63 -0.38 8.22
C ARG A 237 -18.60 0.61 8.75
N TYR A 238 -18.94 1.90 8.68
CA TYR A 238 -18.09 2.99 9.15
C TYR A 238 -18.93 4.16 9.68
N ASP A 239 -18.28 5.04 10.42
CA ASP A 239 -18.78 6.37 10.81
C ASP A 239 -17.63 7.39 10.79
N ASP A 240 -17.92 8.64 11.13
CA ASP A 240 -16.91 9.71 11.10
C ASP A 240 -15.76 9.47 12.09
N ALA A 241 -16.01 8.81 13.22
CA ALA A 241 -14.97 8.52 14.20
C ALA A 241 -13.98 7.50 13.65
N VAL A 242 -14.48 6.44 12.98
CA VAL A 242 -13.65 5.45 12.28
C VAL A 242 -12.82 6.12 11.17
N ILE A 243 -13.43 6.96 10.33
CA ILE A 243 -12.72 7.67 9.25
C ILE A 243 -11.63 8.59 9.81
N ARG A 244 -11.90 9.34 10.90
CA ARG A 244 -10.89 10.17 11.55
C ARG A 244 -9.73 9.34 12.07
N MET A 245 -10.00 8.19 12.69
CA MET A 245 -8.97 7.28 13.17
C MET A 245 -8.08 6.79 12.03
N LEU A 246 -8.66 6.31 10.93
CA LEU A 246 -7.92 5.86 9.74
C LEU A 246 -7.02 6.96 9.16
N ARG A 247 -7.52 8.19 9.07
CA ARG A 247 -6.70 9.33 8.64
C ARG A 247 -5.53 9.60 9.58
N SER A 248 -5.74 9.53 10.90
CA SER A 248 -4.65 9.76 11.87
C SER A 248 -3.55 8.71 11.84
N VAL A 249 -3.84 7.48 11.39
CA VAL A 249 -2.81 6.41 11.20
C VAL A 249 -2.22 6.38 9.79
N GLN A 250 -2.51 7.40 8.98
CA GLN A 250 -2.02 7.57 7.61
C GLN A 250 -2.46 6.45 6.65
N THR A 251 -3.69 5.97 6.80
CA THR A 251 -4.38 5.21 5.75
C THR A 251 -4.56 6.11 4.52
N TRP A 252 -4.28 5.59 3.32
CA TRP A 252 -4.39 6.32 2.06
C TRP A 252 -5.80 6.24 1.49
N ALA A 253 -6.40 5.04 1.53
CA ALA A 253 -7.78 4.81 1.14
C ALA A 253 -8.36 3.60 1.90
N ALA A 254 -9.68 3.50 1.93
CA ALA A 254 -10.38 2.38 2.54
C ALA A 254 -11.54 1.92 1.66
N VAL A 255 -11.81 0.62 1.66
CA VAL A 255 -12.83 -0.01 0.83
C VAL A 255 -14.04 -0.45 1.63
N THR A 256 -15.22 -0.32 1.02
CA THR A 256 -16.53 -0.65 1.62
C THR A 256 -17.16 -1.83 0.90
N THR A 257 -18.41 -2.17 1.25
CA THR A 257 -19.25 -3.12 0.51
C THR A 257 -20.23 -2.42 -0.45
N GLU A 258 -20.15 -1.09 -0.58
CA GLU A 258 -20.99 -0.35 -1.52
C GLU A 258 -20.64 -0.71 -2.96
N HIS A 259 -21.66 -0.96 -3.79
CA HIS A 259 -21.46 -1.34 -5.18
C HIS A 259 -20.98 -0.15 -6.03
N GLY A 260 -19.90 -0.33 -6.77
CA GLY A 260 -19.45 0.63 -7.78
C GLY A 260 -17.98 0.49 -8.18
N SER A 261 -17.58 1.24 -9.22
CA SER A 261 -16.24 1.19 -9.79
C SER A 261 -15.59 2.56 -10.01
N VAL A 262 -16.22 3.66 -9.55
CA VAL A 262 -15.70 5.02 -9.73
C VAL A 262 -15.09 5.53 -8.43
N HIS A 263 -13.80 5.86 -8.49
CA HIS A 263 -12.97 6.21 -7.35
C HIS A 263 -12.30 7.57 -7.56
N THR A 264 -12.17 8.33 -6.49
CA THR A 264 -11.55 9.65 -6.43
C THR A 264 -10.73 9.76 -5.14
N LEU A 265 -9.92 10.81 -5.00
CA LEU A 265 -9.30 11.11 -3.69
C LEU A 265 -10.34 11.59 -2.66
N ALA A 266 -11.42 12.25 -3.09
CA ALA A 266 -12.44 12.78 -2.20
C ALA A 266 -13.22 11.66 -1.48
N ASN A 267 -13.58 10.60 -2.22
CA ASN A 267 -14.16 9.38 -1.64
C ASN A 267 -13.11 8.32 -1.26
N GLY A 268 -11.84 8.73 -1.07
CA GLY A 268 -10.72 7.83 -0.76
C GLY A 268 -10.96 6.92 0.43
N MET A 269 -11.69 7.38 1.44
CA MET A 269 -12.01 6.57 2.63
C MET A 269 -13.23 5.67 2.44
N THR A 270 -13.87 5.67 1.29
CA THR A 270 -15.09 4.92 1.02
C THR A 270 -15.11 4.39 -0.42
N TRP A 271 -13.97 3.89 -0.90
CA TRP A 271 -13.89 3.28 -2.22
C TRP A 271 -14.84 2.08 -2.32
N ARG A 272 -15.47 1.98 -3.48
CA ARG A 272 -16.56 1.03 -3.74
C ARG A 272 -16.01 -0.27 -4.32
N ARG A 273 -16.75 -1.36 -4.16
CA ARG A 273 -16.32 -2.67 -4.64
C ARG A 273 -17.45 -3.40 -5.34
N ILE A 274 -17.09 -4.45 -6.06
CA ILE A 274 -18.01 -5.33 -6.74
C ILE A 274 -17.92 -6.68 -6.05
N ARG A 275 -19.01 -7.06 -5.38
CA ARG A 275 -19.12 -8.38 -4.78
C ARG A 275 -19.06 -9.45 -5.87
N VAL A 276 -18.18 -10.43 -5.68
CA VAL A 276 -18.23 -11.67 -6.46
C VAL A 276 -19.08 -12.67 -5.69
N HIS A 277 -20.18 -13.11 -6.31
CA HIS A 277 -21.17 -13.97 -5.69
C HIS A 277 -20.82 -15.45 -5.93
N GLY A 278 -20.93 -16.27 -4.89
CA GLY A 278 -20.51 -17.66 -4.83
C GLY A 278 -21.24 -18.69 -5.69
N ARG A 279 -22.17 -18.22 -6.53
CA ARG A 279 -22.89 -19.02 -7.53
C ARG A 279 -23.10 -18.27 -8.84
N ALA A 280 -22.39 -17.17 -9.05
CA ALA A 280 -22.45 -16.47 -10.32
C ALA A 280 -21.81 -17.36 -11.39
N SER A 281 -22.52 -17.62 -12.48
CA SER A 281 -21.92 -18.24 -13.67
C SER A 281 -20.78 -17.36 -14.19
N LEU A 282 -19.85 -17.97 -14.91
CA LEU A 282 -18.77 -17.22 -15.57
C LEU A 282 -19.32 -16.11 -16.48
N GLU A 283 -20.44 -16.36 -17.15
CA GLU A 283 -21.13 -15.35 -17.98
C GLU A 283 -21.59 -14.14 -17.14
N ARG A 284 -22.21 -14.39 -15.98
CA ARG A 284 -22.66 -13.32 -15.08
C ARG A 284 -21.48 -12.55 -14.49
N PHE A 285 -20.41 -13.25 -14.12
CA PHE A 285 -19.15 -12.63 -13.69
C PHE A 285 -18.61 -11.70 -14.78
N ALA A 286 -18.47 -12.23 -16.00
CA ALA A 286 -17.95 -11.50 -17.15
C ALA A 286 -18.78 -10.26 -17.49
N ALA A 287 -20.12 -10.38 -17.47
CA ALA A 287 -21.02 -9.24 -17.67
C ALA A 287 -20.83 -8.15 -16.59
N THR A 288 -20.68 -8.56 -15.33
CA THR A 288 -20.45 -7.65 -14.21
C THR A 288 -19.14 -6.89 -14.39
N VAL A 289 -18.03 -7.58 -14.71
CA VAL A 289 -16.71 -6.96 -14.90
C VAL A 289 -16.74 -5.96 -16.06
N ARG A 290 -17.30 -6.33 -17.22
CA ARG A 290 -17.42 -5.43 -18.38
C ARG A 290 -18.18 -4.15 -18.04
N SER A 291 -19.37 -4.30 -17.44
CA SER A 291 -20.22 -3.16 -17.06
C SER A 291 -19.52 -2.19 -16.11
N ALA A 292 -18.65 -2.71 -15.23
CA ALA A 292 -17.92 -1.91 -14.28
C ALA A 292 -16.68 -1.22 -14.87
N GLY A 293 -16.02 -1.85 -15.84
CA GLY A 293 -14.85 -1.32 -16.56
C GLY A 293 -15.20 -0.14 -17.47
N GLY A 294 -16.46 -0.07 -17.93
CA GLY A 294 -16.93 0.99 -18.82
C GLY A 294 -16.66 0.71 -20.30
N ASP A 295 -16.62 -0.58 -20.68
CA ASP A 295 -16.62 -1.05 -22.07
C ASP A 295 -18.03 -0.97 -22.68
#